data_AF-A0A846QUC3-F1
#
_entry.id   AF-A0A846QUC3-F1
#
_cell.length_a   1.000
_cell.length_b   1.000
_cell.length_c   1.000
_cell.angle_alpha   90.00
_cell.angle_beta   90.00
_cell.angle_gamma   90.00
#
_symmetry.space_group_name_H-M   'P 1'
#
loop_
_entity.id
_entity.type
_entity.pdbx_description
1 polymer ?
#
loop_
_entity_poly.entity_id
_entity_poly.type
_entity_poly.pdbx_seq_one_letter_code
_entity_poly.pdbx_strand_id
1 'polypeptide(L)'
;MNRNIIRQVADIQSQAERLISQNAEETDIELFSQYNRELKSFLMSNIKDEFVLNYIKEIPDLNMLELENESGFLENVLGILSKGYSSDRMKNDRALDLIRDIKNKYASAEFMIKNYFNE
;
A
#
# COMPACT_ATOMS: atom_id res chain seq x y z
N MET A 1 20.27 2.90 -10.77
CA MET A 1 19.01 2.16 -10.60
C MET A 1 18.37 2.45 -9.25
N ASN A 2 19.10 2.26 -8.14
CA ASN A 2 18.60 2.39 -6.76
C ASN A 2 17.99 3.76 -6.40
N ARG A 3 18.57 4.89 -6.86
CA ARG A 3 17.99 6.22 -6.63
C ARG A 3 16.58 6.39 -7.22
N ASN A 4 16.28 5.74 -8.35
CA ASN A 4 14.95 5.84 -8.98
C ASN A 4 13.93 5.00 -8.21
N ILE A 5 14.32 3.82 -7.73
CA ILE A 5 13.50 2.96 -6.87
C ILE A 5 13.15 3.67 -5.55
N ILE A 6 14.15 4.20 -4.84
CA ILE A 6 13.92 4.89 -3.57
C ILE A 6 12.98 6.09 -3.75
N ARG A 7 13.15 6.85 -4.84
CA ARG A 7 12.24 7.96 -5.15
C ARG A 7 10.81 7.48 -5.36
N GLN A 8 10.59 6.44 -6.17
CA GLN A 8 9.23 5.91 -6.40
C GLN A 8 8.59 5.37 -5.12
N VAL A 9 9.36 4.72 -4.25
CA VAL A 9 8.91 4.26 -2.94
C VAL A 9 8.56 5.44 -2.01
N ALA A 10 9.31 6.54 -2.05
CA ALA A 10 8.96 7.75 -1.30
C ALA A 10 7.74 8.49 -1.90
N ASP A 11 7.60 8.47 -3.23
CA ASP A 11 6.49 9.11 -3.95
C ASP A 11 5.16 8.43 -3.60
N ILE A 12 5.09 7.10 -3.57
CA ILE A 12 3.87 6.37 -3.18
C ILE A 12 3.50 6.61 -1.71
N GLN A 13 4.48 6.69 -0.81
CA GLN A 13 4.24 7.02 0.60
C GLN A 13 3.66 8.44 0.75
N SER A 14 4.19 9.39 -0.03
CA SER A 14 3.69 10.78 -0.05
C SER A 14 2.28 10.88 -0.63
N GLN A 15 1.97 10.07 -1.65
CA GLN A 15 0.59 9.96 -2.17
C GLN A 15 -0.34 9.40 -1.11
N ALA A 16 0.02 8.30 -0.44
CA ALA A 16 -0.78 7.72 0.64
C ALA A 16 -1.07 8.75 1.75
N GLU A 17 -0.07 9.51 2.19
CA GLU A 17 -0.24 10.53 3.23
C GLU A 17 -1.25 11.62 2.83
N ARG A 18 -1.22 12.05 1.56
CA ARG A 18 -2.20 13.02 1.03
C ARG A 18 -3.62 12.45 1.07
N LEU A 19 -3.80 11.21 0.64
CA LEU A 19 -5.12 10.55 0.63
C LEU A 19 -5.70 10.40 2.04
N ILE A 20 -4.85 10.00 2.99
CA ILE A 20 -5.20 9.85 4.40
C ILE A 20 -5.59 11.20 5.03
N SER A 21 -4.90 12.28 4.66
CA SER A 21 -5.08 13.59 5.30
C SER A 21 -6.24 14.40 4.74
N GLN A 22 -6.63 14.18 3.48
CA GLN A 22 -7.57 15.06 2.77
C GLN A 22 -8.96 14.47 2.52
N ASN A 23 -9.31 13.32 3.14
CA ASN A 23 -10.51 12.54 2.81
C ASN A 23 -10.61 12.29 1.30
N ALA A 24 -9.71 11.45 0.79
CA ALA A 24 -9.57 11.14 -0.63
C ALA A 24 -10.89 10.84 -1.35
N GLU A 25 -10.98 11.31 -2.59
CA GLU A 25 -12.04 10.91 -3.50
C GLU A 25 -11.79 9.48 -4.03
N GLU A 26 -12.86 8.77 -4.39
CA GLU A 26 -12.79 7.40 -4.91
C GLU A 26 -11.84 7.27 -6.12
N THR A 27 -11.81 8.29 -6.98
CA THR A 27 -10.93 8.32 -8.15
C THR A 27 -9.45 8.38 -7.75
N ASP A 28 -9.11 9.15 -6.71
CA ASP A 28 -7.73 9.24 -6.23
C ASP A 28 -7.27 7.91 -5.60
N ILE A 29 -8.20 7.22 -4.93
CA ILE A 29 -7.95 5.89 -4.34
C ILE A 29 -7.69 4.85 -5.44
N GLU A 30 -8.45 4.89 -6.54
CA GLU A 30 -8.25 3.99 -7.69
C GLU A 30 -6.90 4.26 -8.40
N LEU A 31 -6.55 5.53 -8.59
CA LEU A 31 -5.23 5.90 -9.16
C LEU A 31 -4.08 5.42 -8.27
N PHE A 32 -4.22 5.55 -6.95
CA PHE A 32 -3.25 5.03 -6.01
C PHE A 32 -3.14 3.51 -6.05
N SER A 33 -4.28 2.81 -6.13
CA SER A 33 -4.33 1.36 -6.28
C SER A 33 -3.55 0.89 -7.52
N GLN A 34 -3.80 1.52 -8.67
CA GLN A 34 -3.11 1.21 -9.92
C GLN A 34 -1.60 1.43 -9.78
N TYR A 35 -1.21 2.59 -9.24
CA TYR A 35 0.20 2.91 -9.04
C TYR A 35 0.88 1.93 -8.06
N ASN A 36 0.19 1.51 -6.99
CA ASN A 36 0.68 0.48 -6.08
C ASN A 36 0.98 -0.84 -6.78
N ARG A 37 0.04 -1.35 -7.59
CA ARG A 37 0.23 -2.61 -8.33
C ARG A 37 1.41 -2.54 -9.29
N GLU A 38 1.52 -1.43 -10.03
CA GLU A 38 2.63 -1.19 -10.96
C GLU A 38 3.97 -1.13 -10.24
N LEU A 39 4.05 -0.36 -9.14
CA LEU A 39 5.27 -0.21 -8.36
C LEU A 39 5.67 -1.54 -7.72
N LYS A 40 4.75 -2.26 -7.07
CA LYS A 40 4.99 -3.59 -6.51
C LYS A 40 5.56 -4.54 -7.55
N SER A 41 4.95 -4.61 -8.74
CA SER A 41 5.40 -5.46 -9.85
C SER A 41 6.79 -5.06 -10.37
N PHE A 42 7.05 -3.75 -10.46
CA PHE A 42 8.35 -3.20 -10.83
C PHE A 42 9.42 -3.58 -9.80
N LEU A 43 9.15 -3.42 -8.51
CA LEU A 43 10.08 -3.77 -7.43
C LEU A 43 10.39 -5.27 -7.42
N MET A 44 9.38 -6.12 -7.55
CA MET A 44 9.55 -7.58 -7.64
C MET A 44 10.42 -8.02 -8.82
N SER A 45 10.35 -7.29 -9.94
CA SER A 45 11.16 -7.58 -11.13
C SER A 45 12.60 -7.06 -11.05
N ASN A 46 12.88 -6.07 -10.19
CA ASN A 46 14.16 -5.35 -10.17
C ASN A 46 15.00 -5.62 -8.91
N ILE A 47 14.39 -6.02 -7.81
CA ILE A 47 15.08 -6.37 -6.57
C ILE A 47 15.40 -7.86 -6.60
N LYS A 48 16.67 -8.19 -6.39
CA LYS A 48 17.16 -9.59 -6.40
C LYS A 48 17.32 -10.18 -5.01
N ASP A 49 17.41 -9.33 -4.00
CA ASP A 49 17.59 -9.76 -2.62
C ASP A 49 16.31 -10.43 -2.12
N GLU A 50 16.42 -11.70 -1.70
CA GLU A 50 15.26 -12.50 -1.28
C GLU A 50 14.61 -11.95 0.00
N PHE A 51 15.39 -11.39 0.91
CA PHE A 51 14.87 -10.81 2.14
C PHE A 51 13.98 -9.61 1.82
N VAL A 52 14.47 -8.67 1.00
CA VAL A 52 13.67 -7.50 0.56
C VAL A 52 12.47 -7.92 -0.30
N LEU A 53 12.65 -8.91 -1.19
CA LEU A 53 11.55 -9.44 -2.01
C LEU A 53 10.42 -10.03 -1.17
N ASN A 54 10.72 -10.73 -0.09
CA ASN A 54 9.71 -11.31 0.79
C ASN A 54 8.83 -10.22 1.42
N TYR A 55 9.43 -9.10 1.83
CA TYR A 55 8.67 -7.95 2.33
C TYR A 55 7.81 -7.27 1.26
N ILE A 56 8.30 -7.16 0.02
CA ILE A 56 7.54 -6.56 -1.08
C ILE A 56 6.31 -7.41 -1.43
N LYS A 57 6.42 -8.74 -1.37
CA LYS A 57 5.29 -9.65 -1.62
C LYS A 57 4.15 -9.46 -0.62
N GLU A 58 4.45 -9.02 0.60
CA GLU A 58 3.46 -8.76 1.65
C GLU A 58 2.74 -7.41 1.50
N ILE A 59 3.17 -6.53 0.58
CA ILE A 59 2.46 -5.28 0.31
C ILE A 59 1.07 -5.64 -0.23
N PRO A 60 -0.02 -5.24 0.43
CA PRO A 60 -1.35 -5.61 -0.03
C PRO A 60 -1.72 -4.86 -1.31
N ASP A 61 -2.58 -5.48 -2.10
CA ASP A 61 -3.21 -4.82 -3.24
C ASP A 61 -4.53 -4.20 -2.77
N LEU A 62 -4.81 -2.98 -3.24
CA LEU A 62 -6.05 -2.27 -2.95
C LEU A 62 -6.99 -2.50 -4.13
N ASN A 63 -8.07 -3.26 -3.96
CA ASN A 63 -9.07 -3.43 -5.01
C ASN A 63 -10.43 -2.94 -4.52
N MET A 64 -10.90 -1.82 -5.09
CA MET A 64 -12.17 -1.20 -4.68
C MET A 64 -13.36 -2.14 -4.90
N LEU A 65 -13.33 -3.00 -5.93
CA LEU A 65 -14.39 -3.98 -6.22
C LEU A 65 -14.42 -5.13 -5.19
N GLU A 66 -13.28 -5.48 -4.62
CA GLU A 66 -13.18 -6.48 -3.55
C GLU A 66 -13.64 -5.92 -2.20
N LEU A 67 -13.41 -4.60 -1.97
CA LEU A 67 -13.97 -3.90 -0.80
C LEU A 67 -15.51 -3.91 -0.81
N GLU A 68 -16.14 -4.02 -1.98
CA GLU A 68 -17.60 -4.12 -2.11
C GLU A 68 -18.15 -5.52 -1.81
N ASN A 69 -17.37 -6.56 -2.12
CA ASN A 69 -17.86 -7.94 -2.13
C ASN A 69 -17.43 -8.78 -0.92
N GLU A 70 -16.41 -8.37 -0.16
CA GLU A 70 -15.85 -9.26 0.88
C GLU A 70 -15.68 -8.62 2.26
N SER A 71 -16.38 -9.25 3.20
CA SER A 71 -16.08 -9.22 4.65
C SER A 71 -14.87 -10.09 5.02
N GLY A 72 -14.38 -10.97 4.13
CA GLY A 72 -13.39 -12.00 4.46
C GLY A 72 -11.91 -11.65 4.18
N PHE A 73 -11.58 -10.99 3.07
CA PHE A 73 -10.17 -10.69 2.74
C PHE A 73 -9.57 -9.59 3.64
N LEU A 74 -10.37 -8.55 3.92
CA LEU A 74 -9.98 -7.48 4.83
C LEU A 74 -9.94 -7.90 6.30
N GLU A 75 -10.66 -8.95 6.71
CA GLU A 75 -10.63 -9.42 8.10
C GLU A 75 -9.24 -9.92 8.52
N ASN A 76 -8.45 -10.46 7.58
CA ASN A 76 -7.08 -10.91 7.88
C ASN A 76 -6.06 -9.77 7.96
N VAL A 77 -6.29 -8.66 7.24
CA VAL A 77 -5.38 -7.49 7.22
C VAL A 77 -5.78 -6.44 8.27
N LEU A 78 -7.09 -6.26 8.50
CA LEU A 78 -7.69 -5.25 9.39
C LEU A 78 -8.33 -5.84 10.65
N GLY A 79 -8.14 -7.14 10.94
CA GLY A 79 -8.78 -7.92 12.02
C GLY A 79 -8.57 -7.41 13.45
N ILE A 80 -7.92 -6.26 13.63
CA ILE A 80 -7.71 -5.62 14.93
C ILE A 80 -8.64 -4.40 15.14
N LEU A 81 -9.28 -3.82 14.11
CA LEU A 81 -9.80 -2.43 14.24
C LEU A 81 -11.27 -2.11 13.92
N SER A 82 -12.16 -3.01 13.48
CA SER A 82 -13.53 -2.54 13.10
C SER A 82 -14.72 -3.24 13.76
N LYS A 83 -15.35 -2.56 14.72
CA LYS A 83 -16.75 -2.76 15.17
C LYS A 83 -17.65 -1.68 14.54
N GLY A 84 -18.38 -2.10 13.49
CA GLY A 84 -19.61 -1.58 12.86
C GLY A 84 -20.00 -0.10 12.88
N TYR A 85 -20.06 0.55 11.69
CA TYR A 85 -20.86 1.76 11.38
C TYR A 85 -21.04 2.00 9.85
N SER A 86 -22.26 1.93 9.29
CA SER A 86 -22.73 2.49 7.98
C SER A 86 -21.90 2.26 6.68
N SER A 87 -22.56 1.74 5.61
CA SER A 87 -21.93 1.10 4.44
C SER A 87 -20.93 1.93 3.62
N ASP A 88 -21.17 3.22 3.37
CA ASP A 88 -20.34 3.96 2.40
C ASP A 88 -19.15 4.67 3.07
N ARG A 89 -19.35 5.16 4.30
CA ARG A 89 -18.24 5.69 5.11
C ARG A 89 -17.28 4.58 5.53
N MET A 90 -17.81 3.39 5.84
CA MET A 90 -16.96 2.21 6.08
C MET A 90 -16.09 1.83 4.89
N LYS A 91 -16.57 1.95 3.65
CA LYS A 91 -15.76 1.65 2.46
C LYS A 91 -14.56 2.59 2.37
N ASN A 92 -14.80 3.90 2.52
CA ASN A 92 -13.73 4.88 2.45
C ASN A 92 -12.75 4.73 3.62
N ASP A 93 -13.25 4.55 4.84
CA ASP A 93 -12.40 4.36 6.03
C ASP A 93 -11.53 3.11 5.92
N ARG A 94 -12.09 1.99 5.41
CA ARG A 94 -11.34 0.76 5.15
C ARG A 94 -10.28 0.94 4.05
N ALA A 95 -10.62 1.66 2.98
CA ALA A 95 -9.65 1.97 1.93
C ALA A 95 -8.49 2.81 2.49
N LEU A 96 -8.79 3.82 3.32
CA LEU A 96 -7.77 4.63 3.98
C LEU A 96 -6.91 3.82 4.96
N ASP A 97 -7.50 2.88 5.69
CA ASP A 97 -6.75 1.94 6.55
C ASP A 97 -5.82 1.04 5.73
N LEU A 98 -6.28 0.51 4.59
CA LEU A 98 -5.41 -0.27 3.72
C LEU A 98 -4.30 0.59 3.10
N ILE A 99 -4.61 1.83 2.71
CA ILE A 99 -3.61 2.81 2.24
C ILE A 99 -2.56 3.09 3.32
N ARG A 100 -2.95 3.17 4.60
CA ARG A 100 -2.00 3.29 5.73
C ARG A 100 -1.09 2.07 5.83
N ASP A 101 -1.63 0.87 5.70
CA ASP A 101 -0.82 -0.37 5.73
C ASP A 101 0.17 -0.43 4.55
N ILE A 102 -0.31 -0.13 3.33
CA ILE A 102 0.53 -0.03 2.13
C ILE A 102 1.68 0.96 2.36
N LYS A 103 1.39 2.16 2.87
CA LYS A 103 2.41 3.17 3.20
C LYS A 103 3.48 2.62 4.16
N ASN A 104 3.05 1.97 5.24
CA ASN A 104 3.95 1.43 6.26
C ASN A 104 4.84 0.29 5.73
N LYS A 105 4.29 -0.57 4.87
CA LYS A 105 5.06 -1.61 4.19
C LYS A 105 6.09 -1.01 3.23
N TYR A 106 5.74 0.03 2.47
CA TYR A 106 6.70 0.74 1.63
C TYR A 106 7.79 1.47 2.41
N ALA A 107 7.47 2.07 3.56
CA ALA A 107 8.47 2.66 4.46
C ALA A 107 9.48 1.60 4.94
N SER A 108 8.98 0.40 5.27
CA SER A 108 9.83 -0.73 5.66
C SER A 108 10.72 -1.19 4.51
N ALA A 109 10.16 -1.33 3.31
CA ALA A 109 10.92 -1.66 2.10
C ALA A 109 11.96 -0.58 1.78
N GLU A 110 11.64 0.71 1.94
CA GLU A 110 12.57 1.82 1.74
C GLU A 110 13.78 1.72 2.67
N PHE A 111 13.53 1.48 3.96
CA PHE A 111 14.59 1.29 4.95
C PHE A 111 15.51 0.12 4.56
N MET A 112 14.93 -1.01 4.15
CA MET A 112 15.71 -2.17 3.73
C MET A 112 16.53 -1.88 2.47
N ILE A 113 15.92 -1.31 1.43
CA ILE A 113 16.60 -0.91 0.18
C ILE A 113 17.74 0.06 0.49
N LYS A 114 17.52 1.07 1.33
CA LYS A 114 18.57 2.04 1.69
C LYS A 114 19.73 1.40 2.44
N ASN A 115 19.47 0.48 3.36
CA ASN A 115 20.54 -0.13 4.16
C ASN A 115 21.26 -1.26 3.44
N TYR A 116 20.57 -2.06 2.62
CA TYR A 116 21.18 -3.17 1.88
C TYR A 116 22.00 -2.73 0.66
N PHE A 117 21.69 -1.60 0.04
CA PHE A 117 22.41 -1.11 -1.15
C PHE A 117 23.49 -0.05 -0.85
N ASN A 118 23.74 0.24 0.43
CA ASN A 118 24.78 1.18 0.86
C ASN A 118 26.05 0.49 1.39
N GLU A 119 26.15 -0.84 1.26
CA GLU A 119 27.42 -1.60 1.34
C GLU A 119 28.02 -1.78 -0.07
#